data_AF-A0A9X1F0P0-F1
#
_entry.id   AF-A0A9X1F0P0-F1
#
_cell.length_a   1.000
_cell.length_b   1.000
_cell.length_c   1.000
_cell.angle_alpha   90.00
_cell.angle_beta   90.00
_cell.angle_gamma   90.00
#
_symmetry.space_group_name_H-M   'P 1'
#
loop_
_entity.id
_entity.type
_entity.pdbx_description
1 polymer ?
#
loop_
_entity_poly.entity_id
_entity_poly.type
_entity_poly.pdbx_seq_one_letter_code
_entity_poly.pdbx_strand_id
1 'polypeptide(L)'
;MSKGASTRFTKGQSGNPKGRPPKPRRPNISAFEIILDKTLITARYGKQREATVEEALQQQTLKDAFAGKRMAIRKVLKMIEKREAALAKKNGSPPTPIALEGHHGAQNANEAMRILGISEPEAAMPSRWKLMAWAAQAALTRAKSKRFTAKDVGDMKFFTFDADTIRWPRGHS
;
A
#
# COMPACT_ATOMS: atom_id res chain seq x y z
N MET A 1 33.30 3.76 64.51
CA MET A 1 33.01 3.64 63.06
C MET A 1 31.56 4.03 62.78
N SER A 2 31.26 4.39 61.53
CA SER A 2 29.98 4.90 60.99
C SER A 2 29.81 6.44 61.02
N LYS A 3 30.28 7.10 59.96
CA LYS A 3 29.79 8.42 59.54
C LYS A 3 28.72 8.19 58.47
N GLY A 4 27.45 8.40 58.83
CA GLY A 4 26.36 8.49 57.85
C GLY A 4 26.58 9.71 56.97
N ALA A 5 26.88 9.48 55.70
CA ALA A 5 27.05 10.54 54.70
C ALA A 5 25.73 11.31 54.53
N SER A 6 25.83 12.62 54.57
CA SER A 6 24.76 13.61 54.52
C SER A 6 23.89 13.50 53.27
N THR A 7 22.65 13.02 53.42
CA THR A 7 21.63 12.97 52.35
C THR A 7 20.79 14.26 52.27
N ARG A 8 21.29 15.38 52.80
CA ARG A 8 20.58 16.67 52.80
C ARG A 8 21.16 17.59 51.73
N PHE A 9 20.34 17.98 50.76
CA PHE A 9 20.71 18.96 49.74
C PHE A 9 21.09 20.30 50.38
N THR A 10 22.09 20.98 49.82
CA THR A 10 22.50 22.32 50.26
C THR A 10 21.40 23.33 49.95
N LYS A 11 21.24 24.33 50.82
CA LYS A 11 20.24 25.39 50.63
C LYS A 11 20.52 26.10 49.29
N GLY A 12 19.55 26.06 48.38
CA GLY A 12 19.69 26.61 47.01
C GLY A 12 19.91 25.56 45.91
N GLN A 13 20.15 24.30 46.26
CA GLN A 13 20.24 23.18 45.32
C GLN A 13 18.98 22.31 45.39
N SER A 14 18.23 22.25 44.29
CA SER A 14 17.16 21.27 44.13
C SER A 14 17.73 19.92 43.70
N GLY A 15 17.26 18.81 44.28
CA GLY A 15 17.68 17.45 43.91
C GLY A 15 17.35 17.01 42.48
N ASN A 16 16.79 17.90 41.66
CA ASN A 16 16.55 17.67 40.23
C ASN A 16 17.36 18.70 39.40
N PRO A 17 18.61 18.37 39.01
CA PRO A 17 19.47 19.28 38.26
C PRO A 17 18.92 19.64 36.87
N LYS A 18 17.98 18.87 36.32
CA LYS A 18 17.31 19.17 35.04
C LYS A 18 16.05 20.04 35.20
N GLY A 19 15.74 20.46 36.43
CA GLY A 19 14.56 21.25 36.74
C GLY A 19 13.25 20.50 36.53
N ARG A 20 12.14 21.15 36.87
CA ARG A 20 10.80 20.60 36.64
C ARG A 20 10.62 20.38 35.13
N PRO A 21 10.26 19.17 34.66
CA PRO A 21 10.00 18.95 33.25
C PRO A 21 8.92 19.93 32.77
N PRO A 22 9.11 20.56 31.60
CA PRO A 22 8.15 21.52 31.07
C PRO A 22 6.80 20.84 30.91
N LYS A 23 5.72 21.55 31.28
CA LYS A 23 4.36 21.04 31.12
C LYS A 23 4.16 20.67 29.65
N PRO A 24 3.66 19.46 29.33
CA PRO A 24 3.42 19.08 27.95
C PRO A 24 2.48 20.12 27.33
N ARG A 25 2.89 20.70 26.20
CA ARG A 25 2.02 21.59 25.42
C ARG A 25 0.80 20.76 25.05
N ARG A 26 -0.41 21.28 25.30
CA ARG A 26 -1.62 20.63 24.79
C ARG A 26 -1.47 20.45 23.28
N PRO A 27 -1.86 19.31 22.70
CA PRO A 27 -1.92 19.21 21.25
C PRO A 27 -2.78 20.37 20.74
N ASN A 28 -2.29 21.09 19.73
CA ASN A 28 -2.98 22.23 19.12
C ASN A 28 -4.19 21.70 18.31
N ILE A 29 -5.15 21.08 18.98
CA ILE A 29 -6.42 20.71 18.36
C ILE A 29 -7.30 21.94 18.47
N SER A 30 -7.63 22.52 17.32
CA SER A 30 -8.49 23.69 17.27
C SER A 30 -9.87 23.33 17.80
N ALA A 31 -10.49 24.18 18.63
CA ALA A 31 -11.86 23.95 19.08
C ALA A 31 -12.85 23.78 17.91
N PHE A 32 -12.51 24.33 16.74
CA PHE A 32 -13.26 24.16 15.51
C PHE A 32 -13.17 22.74 14.92
N GLU A 33 -12.04 22.06 15.02
CA GLU A 33 -11.88 20.67 14.55
C GLU A 33 -12.81 19.74 15.35
N ILE A 34 -12.86 19.95 16.67
CA ILE A 34 -13.74 19.18 17.58
C ILE A 34 -15.22 19.36 17.22
N ILE A 35 -15.62 20.53 16.70
CA ILE A 35 -17.00 20.80 16.29
C ILE A 35 -17.26 20.21 14.90
N LEU A 36 -16.31 20.30 13.98
CA LEU A 36 -16.44 19.78 12.61
C LEU A 36 -16.59 18.26 12.59
N ASP A 37 -15.96 17.55 13.52
CA ASP A 37 -16.04 16.09 13.66
C ASP A 37 -17.40 15.60 14.20
N LYS A 38 -18.27 16.50 14.68
CA LYS A 38 -19.60 16.11 15.15
C LYS A 38 -20.52 15.79 13.98
N THR A 39 -21.41 14.83 14.18
CA THR A 39 -22.49 14.50 13.24
C THR A 39 -23.78 15.21 13.63
N LEU A 40 -24.52 15.65 12.61
CA LEU A 40 -25.83 16.27 12.69
C LEU A 40 -26.83 15.47 11.87
N ILE A 41 -28.04 15.28 12.40
CA ILE A 41 -29.14 14.67 11.65
C ILE A 41 -29.73 15.73 10.72
N THR A 42 -29.56 15.53 9.41
CA THR A 42 -30.06 16.43 8.38
C THR A 42 -31.15 15.73 7.57
N ALA A 43 -32.25 16.43 7.27
CA ALA A 43 -33.29 15.90 6.39
C ALA A 43 -32.92 16.13 4.92
N ARG A 44 -32.77 15.05 4.15
CA ARG A 44 -32.46 15.10 2.71
C ARG A 44 -33.49 14.27 1.94
N TYR A 45 -34.21 14.91 1.02
CA TYR A 45 -35.29 14.26 0.23
C TYR A 45 -36.31 13.50 1.10
N GLY A 46 -36.70 14.08 2.24
CA GLY A 46 -37.67 13.48 3.16
C GLY A 46 -37.14 12.33 4.04
N LYS A 47 -35.85 11.98 3.93
CA LYS A 47 -35.20 10.96 4.78
C LYS A 47 -34.19 11.63 5.72
N GLN A 48 -34.23 11.27 6.99
CA GLN A 48 -33.21 11.70 7.96
C GLN A 48 -31.90 10.95 7.66
N ARG A 49 -30.81 11.70 7.56
CA ARG A 49 -29.45 11.17 7.38
C ARG A 49 -28.49 11.88 8.31
N GLU A 50 -27.56 11.14 8.89
CA GLU A 50 -26.42 11.71 9.59
C GLU A 50 -25.45 12.32 8.56
N ALA A 51 -25.07 13.57 8.79
CA ALA A 51 -24.08 14.30 8.00
C ALA A 51 -23.12 15.01 8.96
N THR A 52 -21.87 15.24 8.57
CA THR A 52 -20.95 16.02 9.40
C THR A 52 -21.35 17.51 9.41
N VAL A 53 -20.90 18.25 10.43
CA VAL A 53 -21.14 19.72 10.48
C VAL A 53 -20.58 20.40 9.22
N GLU A 54 -19.43 19.96 8.73
CA GLU A 54 -18.84 20.49 7.51
C GLU A 54 -19.75 20.27 6.31
N GLU A 55 -20.24 19.05 6.12
CA GLU A 55 -21.11 18.70 4.99
C GLU A 55 -22.41 19.53 5.04
N ALA A 56 -23.02 19.65 6.22
CA ALA A 56 -24.22 20.46 6.41
C ALA A 56 -23.99 21.93 6.04
N LEU A 57 -22.85 22.51 6.44
CA LEU A 57 -22.49 23.89 6.12
C LEU A 57 -22.27 24.09 4.61
N GLN A 58 -21.60 23.14 3.95
CA GLN A 58 -21.38 23.17 2.51
C GLN A 58 -22.73 23.07 1.75
N GLN A 59 -23.63 22.18 2.17
CA GLN A 59 -24.96 22.06 1.60
C GLN A 59 -25.79 23.34 1.77
N GLN A 60 -25.75 23.96 2.95
CA GLN A 60 -26.44 25.22 3.21
C GLN A 60 -25.88 26.35 2.34
N THR A 61 -24.55 26.43 2.20
CA THR A 61 -23.89 27.41 1.33
C THR A 61 -24.30 27.22 -0.13
N LEU A 62 -24.45 25.97 -0.58
CA LEU A 62 -24.92 25.65 -1.93
C LEU A 62 -26.38 26.07 -2.14
N LYS A 63 -27.27 25.79 -1.17
CA LYS A 63 -28.68 26.25 -1.21
C LYS A 63 -28.76 27.77 -1.29
N ASP A 64 -27.97 28.46 -0.49
CA ASP A 64 -27.89 29.93 -0.48
C ASP A 64 -27.36 30.51 -1.81
N ALA A 65 -26.43 29.79 -2.46
CA ALA A 65 -25.95 30.17 -3.78
C ALA A 65 -27.05 30.01 -4.84
N PHE A 66 -27.83 28.92 -4.80
CA PHE A 66 -28.99 28.76 -5.68
C PHE A 66 -30.09 29.81 -5.43
N ALA A 67 -30.22 30.28 -4.20
CA ALA A 67 -31.10 31.40 -3.85
C ALA A 67 -30.56 32.78 -4.31
N GLY A 68 -29.41 32.84 -4.99
CA GLY A 68 -28.86 34.08 -5.56
C GLY A 68 -28.01 34.92 -4.60
N LYS A 69 -27.69 34.42 -3.39
CA LYS A 69 -26.88 35.19 -2.43
C LYS A 69 -25.43 35.31 -2.95
N ARG A 70 -25.04 36.52 -3.34
CA ARG A 70 -23.73 36.83 -3.97
C ARG A 70 -22.52 36.27 -3.21
N MET A 71 -22.52 36.36 -1.87
CA MET A 71 -21.41 35.86 -1.05
C MET A 71 -21.30 34.34 -1.05
N ALA A 72 -22.45 33.64 -1.05
CA ALA A 72 -22.49 32.19 -1.14
C ALA A 72 -22.03 31.71 -2.53
N ILE A 73 -22.46 32.38 -3.60
CA ILE A 73 -21.99 32.10 -4.98
C ILE A 73 -20.47 32.20 -5.05
N ARG A 74 -19.88 33.30 -4.57
CA ARG A 74 -18.41 33.49 -4.55
C ARG A 74 -17.70 32.38 -3.76
N LYS A 75 -18.29 31.96 -2.64
CA LYS A 75 -17.73 30.89 -1.80
C LYS A 75 -17.73 29.55 -2.54
N VAL A 76 -18.83 29.20 -3.20
CA VAL A 76 -18.96 27.96 -4.01
C VAL A 76 -17.97 27.97 -5.17
N LEU A 77 -17.86 29.07 -5.92
CA LEU A 77 -16.90 29.19 -7.01
C LEU A 77 -15.45 28.96 -6.52
N LYS A 78 -15.09 29.52 -5.36
CA LYS A 78 -13.78 29.29 -4.75
C LYS A 78 -13.58 27.83 -4.31
N MET A 79 -14.63 27.15 -3.87
CA MET A 79 -14.56 25.71 -3.56
C MET A 79 -14.33 24.87 -4.82
N ILE A 80 -15.00 25.21 -5.93
CA ILE A 80 -14.81 24.56 -7.23
C ILE A 80 -13.37 24.76 -7.71
N GLU A 81 -12.86 25.99 -7.70
CA GLU A 81 -11.48 26.31 -8.11
C GLU A 81 -10.44 25.49 -7.34
N LYS A 82 -10.60 25.38 -6.01
CA LYS A 82 -9.74 24.55 -5.18
C LYS A 82 -9.81 23.07 -5.54
N ARG A 83 -11.01 22.56 -5.84
CA ARG A 83 -11.22 21.18 -6.25
C ARG A 83 -10.54 20.89 -7.57
N GLU A 84 -10.71 21.77 -8.57
CA GLU A 84 -10.09 21.60 -9.88
C GLU A 84 -8.56 21.66 -9.78
N ALA A 85 -7.99 22.57 -9.00
CA ALA A 85 -6.55 22.62 -8.74
C ALA A 85 -6.02 21.35 -8.03
N ALA A 86 -6.80 20.78 -7.11
CA ALA A 86 -6.45 19.53 -6.44
C ALA A 86 -6.53 18.32 -7.39
N LEU A 87 -7.55 18.26 -8.25
CA LEU A 87 -7.68 17.23 -9.28
C LEU A 87 -6.55 17.32 -10.31
N ALA A 88 -6.19 18.53 -10.75
CA ALA A 88 -5.07 18.74 -11.67
C ALA A 88 -3.72 18.30 -11.08
N LYS A 89 -3.53 18.41 -9.76
CA LYS A 89 -2.33 17.89 -9.09
C LYS A 89 -2.34 16.37 -8.93
N LYS A 90 -3.52 15.77 -8.75
CA LYS A 90 -3.69 14.32 -8.56
C LYS A 90 -3.62 13.56 -9.86
N ASN A 91 -4.19 14.12 -10.91
CA ASN A 91 -4.06 13.64 -12.27
C ASN A 91 -2.65 14.04 -12.74
N GLY A 92 -1.66 13.18 -12.48
CA GLY A 92 -0.30 13.38 -12.97
C GLY A 92 -0.25 13.55 -14.49
N SER A 93 0.94 13.82 -15.03
CA SER A 93 1.14 13.94 -16.48
C SER A 93 0.46 12.79 -17.22
N PRO A 94 -0.19 13.07 -18.38
CA PRO A 94 -0.83 12.01 -19.15
C PRO A 94 0.18 10.90 -19.45
N PRO A 95 -0.24 9.61 -19.40
CA PRO A 95 0.68 8.50 -19.64
C PRO A 95 1.31 8.65 -21.02
N THR A 96 2.64 8.54 -21.09
CA THR A 96 3.34 8.52 -22.38
C THR A 96 2.92 7.29 -23.16
N PRO A 97 2.57 7.41 -24.45
CA PRO A 97 2.23 6.25 -25.27
C PRO A 97 3.45 5.33 -25.38
N ILE A 98 3.35 4.13 -24.81
CA ILE A 98 4.37 3.10 -24.93
C ILE A 98 4.09 2.35 -26.24
N ALA A 99 5.07 2.32 -27.14
CA ALA A 99 5.01 1.43 -28.31
C ALA A 99 5.09 -0.02 -27.84
N LEU A 100 4.03 -0.78 -28.07
CA LEU A 100 3.99 -2.21 -27.81
C LEU A 100 4.33 -2.95 -29.11
N GLU A 101 5.50 -3.57 -29.17
CA GLU A 101 5.88 -4.46 -30.26
C GLU A 101 5.63 -5.91 -29.85
N GLY A 102 4.82 -6.62 -30.66
CA GLY A 102 4.52 -8.04 -30.46
C GLY A 102 5.43 -8.92 -31.32
N HIS A 103 6.36 -9.64 -30.72
CA HIS A 103 7.18 -10.63 -31.42
C HIS A 103 6.64 -12.03 -31.21
N HIS A 104 6.16 -12.67 -32.28
CA HIS A 104 5.74 -14.07 -32.29
C HIS A 104 6.94 -15.00 -32.55
N GLY A 105 7.83 -15.14 -31.56
CA GLY A 105 8.97 -16.04 -31.62
C GLY A 105 9.23 -16.71 -30.28
N ALA A 106 9.44 -18.03 -30.27
CA ALA A 106 9.78 -18.80 -29.06
C ALA A 106 11.09 -18.30 -28.39
N GLN A 107 11.97 -17.64 -29.16
CA GLN A 107 13.17 -17.00 -28.64
C GLN A 107 12.85 -15.89 -27.63
N ASN A 108 11.80 -15.09 -27.86
CA ASN A 108 11.38 -14.05 -26.92
C ASN A 108 10.90 -14.68 -25.59
N ALA A 109 10.14 -15.77 -25.66
CA ALA A 109 9.69 -16.48 -24.45
C ALA A 109 10.87 -17.08 -23.68
N ASN A 110 11.82 -17.71 -24.37
CA ASN A 110 13.02 -18.26 -23.73
C ASN A 110 13.89 -17.17 -23.10
N GLU A 111 14.08 -16.05 -23.79
CA GLU A 111 14.83 -14.91 -23.28
C GLU A 111 14.14 -14.26 -22.08
N ALA A 112 12.81 -14.09 -22.13
CA ALA A 112 12.04 -13.61 -21.00
C ALA A 112 12.18 -14.53 -19.77
N MET A 113 12.09 -15.84 -19.97
CA MET A 113 12.29 -16.80 -18.87
C MET A 113 13.72 -16.79 -18.31
N ARG A 114 14.73 -16.54 -19.14
CA ARG A 114 16.13 -16.32 -18.70
C ARG A 114 16.27 -15.06 -17.86
N ILE A 115 15.72 -13.94 -18.34
CA ILE A 115 15.77 -12.65 -17.63
C ILE A 115 15.08 -12.77 -16.27
N LEU A 116 13.99 -13.54 -16.18
CA LEU A 116 13.28 -13.80 -14.93
C LEU A 116 13.94 -14.86 -14.03
N GLY A 117 15.05 -15.48 -14.46
CA GLY A 117 15.74 -16.54 -13.71
C GLY A 117 14.91 -17.82 -13.55
N ILE A 118 13.96 -18.06 -14.46
CA ILE A 118 13.06 -19.22 -14.44
C ILE A 118 13.69 -20.40 -15.19
N SER A 119 14.39 -20.13 -16.28
CA SER A 119 15.02 -21.15 -17.12
C SER A 119 16.35 -20.69 -17.69
N GLU A 120 17.28 -21.61 -17.87
CA GLU A 120 18.56 -21.34 -18.53
C GLU A 120 18.90 -22.45 -19.52
N PRO A 121 19.70 -22.15 -20.58
CA PRO A 121 20.24 -23.17 -21.45
C PRO A 121 21.24 -24.05 -20.69
N GLU A 122 21.19 -25.36 -20.93
CA GLU A 122 22.14 -26.31 -20.37
C GLU A 122 23.55 -26.07 -20.93
N ALA A 123 24.56 -25.91 -20.05
CA ALA A 123 25.93 -25.58 -20.47
C ALA A 123 26.53 -26.60 -21.45
N ALA A 124 26.22 -27.89 -21.28
CA ALA A 124 26.67 -28.97 -22.17
C ALA A 124 25.87 -29.05 -23.48
N MET A 125 24.65 -28.50 -23.51
CA MET A 125 23.77 -28.55 -24.68
C MET A 125 22.93 -27.27 -24.76
N PRO A 126 23.47 -26.16 -25.33
CA PRO A 126 22.81 -24.85 -25.32
C PRO A 126 21.46 -24.81 -26.05
N SER A 127 21.17 -25.79 -26.90
CA SER A 127 19.85 -25.96 -27.55
C SER A 127 18.78 -26.49 -26.60
N ARG A 128 19.17 -27.06 -25.45
CA ARG A 128 18.25 -27.57 -24.43
C ARG A 128 18.10 -26.56 -23.31
N TRP A 129 16.85 -26.13 -23.11
CA TRP A 129 16.48 -25.25 -22.01
C TRP A 129 15.97 -26.06 -20.84
N LYS A 130 16.45 -25.75 -19.64
CA LYS A 130 16.03 -26.38 -18.40
C LYS A 130 15.45 -25.35 -17.44
N LEU A 131 14.45 -25.78 -16.68
CA LEU A 131 13.85 -24.99 -15.61
C LEU A 131 14.74 -25.02 -14.36
N MET A 132 14.70 -23.94 -13.59
CA MET A 132 15.28 -23.93 -12.26
C MET A 132 14.44 -24.75 -11.28
N ALA A 133 15.08 -25.42 -10.33
CA ALA A 133 14.42 -26.28 -9.34
C ALA A 133 13.27 -25.57 -8.59
N TRP A 134 13.48 -24.29 -8.23
CA TRP A 134 12.47 -23.48 -7.54
C TRP A 134 11.22 -23.25 -8.39
N ALA A 135 11.39 -23.04 -9.70
CA ALA A 135 10.29 -22.78 -10.62
C ALA A 135 9.47 -24.05 -10.85
N ALA A 136 10.14 -25.20 -11.01
CA ALA A 136 9.49 -26.50 -11.09
C ALA A 136 8.74 -26.85 -9.79
N GLN A 137 9.35 -26.60 -8.62
CA GLN A 137 8.70 -26.77 -7.33
C GLN A 137 7.44 -25.90 -7.22
N ALA A 138 7.52 -24.62 -7.61
CA ALA A 138 6.38 -23.71 -7.59
C ALA A 138 5.23 -24.22 -8.46
N ALA A 139 5.51 -24.72 -9.66
CA ALA A 139 4.50 -25.33 -10.54
C ALA A 139 3.86 -26.57 -9.89
N LEU A 140 4.66 -27.47 -9.32
CA LEU A 140 4.17 -28.68 -8.65
C LEU A 140 3.30 -28.36 -7.43
N THR A 141 3.63 -27.32 -6.66
CA THR A 141 2.81 -26.90 -5.52
C THR A 141 1.43 -26.37 -5.91
N ARG A 142 1.26 -25.92 -7.16
CA ARG A 142 -0.05 -25.51 -7.70
C ARG A 142 -0.82 -26.71 -8.24
N ALA A 143 -0.13 -27.72 -8.75
CA ALA A 143 -0.69 -28.93 -9.32
C ALA A 143 -1.08 -30.01 -8.29
N LYS A 144 -1.58 -29.63 -7.10
CA LYS A 144 -1.79 -30.54 -5.95
C LYS A 144 -2.75 -31.71 -6.22
N SER A 145 -3.59 -31.63 -7.24
CA SER A 145 -4.60 -32.65 -7.59
C SER A 145 -4.21 -33.51 -8.80
N LYS A 146 -3.09 -33.22 -9.48
CA LYS A 146 -2.70 -33.93 -10.70
C LYS A 146 -1.87 -35.16 -10.34
N ARG A 147 -2.23 -36.33 -10.89
CA ARG A 147 -1.40 -37.54 -10.85
C ARG A 147 -0.39 -37.47 -11.99
N PHE A 148 0.89 -37.47 -11.67
CA PHE A 148 1.99 -37.65 -12.61
C PHE A 148 2.27 -39.13 -12.85
N THR A 149 2.48 -39.50 -14.11
CA THR A 149 2.97 -40.84 -14.48
C THR A 149 4.48 -40.93 -14.27
N ALA A 150 5.04 -42.15 -14.24
CA ALA A 150 6.48 -42.34 -14.15
C ALA A 150 7.24 -41.66 -15.31
N LYS A 151 6.61 -41.58 -16.50
CA LYS A 151 7.14 -40.84 -17.65
C LYS A 151 7.16 -39.34 -17.39
N ASP A 152 6.08 -38.76 -16.86
CA ASP A 152 6.03 -37.33 -16.54
C ASP A 152 7.11 -36.93 -15.53
N VAL A 153 7.35 -37.80 -14.54
CA VAL A 153 8.43 -37.61 -13.55
C VAL A 153 9.79 -37.66 -14.24
N GLY A 154 10.00 -38.61 -15.16
CA GLY A 154 11.23 -38.72 -15.95
C GLY A 154 11.49 -37.48 -16.79
N ASP A 155 10.48 -37.01 -17.54
CA ASP A 155 10.58 -35.82 -18.38
C ASP A 155 10.84 -34.57 -17.52
N MET A 156 10.15 -34.42 -16.38
CA MET A 156 10.37 -33.31 -15.47
C MET A 156 11.78 -33.33 -14.86
N LYS A 157 12.30 -34.49 -14.46
CA LYS A 157 13.70 -34.61 -13.99
C LYS A 157 14.69 -34.27 -15.10
N PHE A 158 14.39 -34.66 -16.33
CA PHE A 158 15.24 -34.39 -17.48
C PHE A 158 15.32 -32.89 -17.82
N PHE A 159 14.20 -32.16 -17.67
CA PHE A 159 14.10 -30.73 -18.01
C PHE A 159 14.29 -29.77 -16.82
N THR A 160 14.76 -30.24 -15.66
CA THR A 160 14.94 -29.38 -14.48
C THR A 160 16.36 -29.51 -13.93
N PHE A 161 16.96 -28.38 -13.57
CA PHE A 161 18.22 -28.36 -12.81
C PHE A 161 18.00 -28.84 -11.38
N ASP A 162 18.98 -29.55 -10.82
CA ASP A 162 18.96 -30.08 -9.44
C ASP A 162 17.63 -30.77 -9.08
N ALA A 163 17.11 -31.58 -10.00
CA ALA A 163 15.77 -32.16 -9.90
C ALA A 163 15.56 -33.02 -8.65
N ASP A 164 16.63 -33.52 -8.04
CA ASP A 164 16.60 -34.29 -6.79
C ASP A 164 16.23 -33.43 -5.56
N THR A 165 16.33 -32.11 -5.66
CA THR A 165 15.90 -31.18 -4.60
C THR A 165 14.38 -30.97 -4.55
N ILE A 166 13.65 -31.46 -5.56
CA ILE A 166 12.23 -31.20 -5.75
C ILE A 166 11.39 -32.20 -4.95
N ARG A 167 10.41 -31.68 -4.22
CA ARG A 167 9.42 -32.44 -3.46
C ARG A 167 8.20 -32.73 -4.32
N TRP A 168 7.98 -34.01 -4.58
CA TRP A 168 6.84 -34.51 -5.33
C TRP A 168 5.56 -34.50 -4.47
N PRO A 169 4.39 -34.19 -5.07
CA PRO A 169 3.11 -34.30 -4.38
C PRO A 169 2.80 -35.76 -4.00
N ARG A 170 2.09 -35.97 -2.89
CA ARG A 170 1.76 -37.31 -2.37
C ARG A 170 0.87 -38.07 -3.35
N GLY A 171 1.29 -39.29 -3.74
CA GLY A 171 0.54 -40.15 -4.69
C GLY A 171 1.39 -40.89 -5.73
N HIS A 172 2.73 -40.85 -5.61
CA HIS A 172 3.66 -41.57 -6.48
C HIS A 172 4.39 -42.64 -5.67
N SER A 173 3.78 -43.82 -5.62
CA SER A 173 4.41 -45.09 -5.21
C SER A 173 4.23 -46.07 -6.36
#